data_AF-A0A7Y3PMP1-F1
#
_entry.id   AF-A0A7Y3PMP1-F1
#
_cell.length_a   1.000
_cell.length_b   1.000
_cell.length_c   1.000
_cell.angle_alpha   90.00
_cell.angle_beta   90.00
_cell.angle_gamma   90.00
#
_symmetry.space_group_name_H-M   'P 1'
#
loop_
_entity.id
_entity.type
_entity.pdbx_description
1 polymer ?
#
loop_
_entity_poly.entity_id
_entity_poly.type
_entity_poly.pdbx_seq_one_letter_code
_entity_poly.pdbx_strand_id
1 'polypeptide(L)'
;MRTWEAALDRLCAVRVPEDESAELPDELFDAVDGLIDAYGADDIAEIVAQAVDSGRVTVRQATTFLHVAQWSGTDNGASMQHTLDDWLRRADDTVRLHMALHQGIFPLPTAVEMNAVLTEIAARHPERRAICEHLIAARPASA
;
A
#
# COMPACT_ATOMS: atom_id res chain seq x y z
N MET A 1 -1.18 5.07 -26.03
CA MET A 1 -1.49 5.26 -24.60
C MET A 1 -2.15 3.99 -24.13
N ARG A 2 -1.55 3.29 -23.18
CA ARG A 2 -2.17 2.08 -22.61
C ARG A 2 -3.43 2.52 -21.87
N THR A 3 -4.49 1.72 -21.90
CA THR A 3 -5.80 2.07 -21.31
C THR A 3 -5.69 2.44 -19.83
N TRP A 4 -4.79 1.78 -19.09
CA TRP A 4 -4.55 2.05 -17.68
C TRP A 4 -3.80 3.36 -17.41
N GLU A 5 -3.02 3.91 -18.35
CA GLU A 5 -2.30 5.19 -18.13
C GLU A 5 -3.29 6.34 -17.90
N ALA A 6 -4.36 6.38 -18.69
CA ALA A 6 -5.44 7.35 -18.54
C ALA A 6 -6.31 7.11 -17.30
N ALA A 7 -6.45 5.86 -16.85
CA ALA A 7 -7.11 5.56 -15.58
C ALA A 7 -6.25 6.03 -14.40
N LEU A 8 -4.94 5.81 -14.47
CA LEU A 8 -3.98 6.31 -13.49
C LEU A 8 -3.95 7.84 -13.46
N ASP A 9 -4.01 8.52 -14.62
CA ASP A 9 -4.12 9.99 -14.67
C ASP A 9 -5.37 10.49 -13.92
N ARG A 10 -6.50 9.81 -14.10
CA ARG A 10 -7.74 10.14 -13.39
C ARG A 10 -7.59 9.93 -11.89
N LEU A 11 -7.02 8.80 -11.46
CA LEU A 11 -6.75 8.53 -10.05
C LEU A 11 -5.81 9.58 -9.43
N CYS A 12 -4.72 9.92 -10.10
CA CYS A 12 -3.77 10.95 -9.63
C CYS A 12 -4.40 12.34 -9.51
N ALA A 13 -5.46 12.63 -10.28
CA ALA A 13 -6.18 13.90 -10.22
C ALA A 13 -7.21 13.96 -9.07
N VAL A 14 -7.54 12.85 -8.42
CA VAL A 14 -8.47 12.83 -7.28
C VAL A 14 -7.85 13.53 -6.08
N ARG A 15 -8.60 14.45 -5.48
CA ARG A 15 -8.17 15.15 -4.27
C ARG A 15 -8.36 14.25 -3.06
N VAL A 16 -7.25 13.79 -2.48
CA VAL A 16 -7.25 13.09 -1.18
C VAL A 16 -7.25 14.14 -0.05
N PRO A 17 -8.16 14.05 0.92
CA PRO A 17 -8.15 14.92 2.11
C PRO A 17 -6.81 14.84 2.85
N GLU A 18 -6.38 15.97 3.42
CA GLU A 18 -5.15 15.97 4.23
C GLU A 18 -5.39 15.48 5.66
N ASP A 19 -6.62 15.63 6.13
CA ASP A 19 -7.10 15.17 7.42
C ASP A 19 -7.46 13.69 7.33
N GLU A 20 -6.72 12.83 8.03
CA GLU A 20 -6.92 11.38 8.05
C GLU A 20 -8.24 10.96 8.70
N SER A 21 -8.90 11.88 9.43
CA SER A 21 -10.24 11.65 9.99
C SER A 21 -11.37 12.03 9.04
N ALA A 22 -11.07 12.68 7.92
CA ALA A 22 -12.06 13.04 6.92
C ALA A 22 -12.50 11.80 6.11
N GLU A 23 -13.76 11.81 5.72
CA GLU A 23 -14.31 10.81 4.82
C GLU A 23 -13.62 10.89 3.45
N LEU A 24 -13.28 9.73 2.89
CA LEU A 24 -12.70 9.66 1.55
C LEU A 24 -13.81 9.91 0.51
N PRO A 25 -13.53 10.68 -0.55
CA PRO A 25 -14.52 10.97 -1.57
C PRO A 25 -14.87 9.73 -2.40
N ASP A 26 -16.14 9.55 -2.77
CA ASP A 26 -16.61 8.46 -3.65
C ASP A 26 -15.81 8.41 -4.96
N GLU A 27 -15.41 9.57 -5.50
CA GLU A 27 -14.60 9.63 -6.73
C GLU A 27 -13.24 8.93 -6.61
N LEU A 28 -12.70 8.79 -5.39
CA LEU A 28 -11.48 8.02 -5.16
C LEU A 28 -11.71 6.53 -5.36
N PHE A 29 -12.81 6.00 -4.81
CA PHE A 29 -13.19 4.60 -4.95
C PHE A 29 -13.44 4.25 -6.41
N ASP A 30 -14.24 5.07 -7.10
CA ASP A 30 -14.52 4.92 -8.53
C ASP A 30 -13.24 4.96 -9.38
N ALA A 31 -12.27 5.82 -9.02
CA ALA A 31 -11.01 5.93 -9.75
C ALA A 31 -10.07 4.74 -9.51
N VAL A 32 -10.05 4.17 -8.30
CA VAL A 32 -9.30 2.94 -7.99
C VAL A 32 -9.88 1.75 -8.75
N ASP A 33 -11.20 1.56 -8.68
CA ASP A 33 -11.89 0.50 -9.42
C ASP A 33 -11.67 0.65 -10.93
N GLY A 34 -11.78 1.88 -11.44
CA GLY A 34 -11.50 2.18 -12.84
C GLY A 34 -10.05 1.93 -13.26
N LEU A 35 -9.07 2.02 -12.34
CA LEU A 35 -7.68 1.65 -12.61
C LEU A 35 -7.51 0.13 -12.64
N ILE A 36 -8.07 -0.59 -11.67
CA ILE A 36 -8.05 -2.06 -11.63
C ILE A 36 -8.63 -2.63 -12.92
N ASP A 37 -9.81 -2.16 -13.33
CA ASP A 37 -10.48 -2.59 -14.56
C ASP A 37 -9.63 -2.30 -15.81
N ALA A 38 -9.05 -1.10 -15.90
CA ALA A 38 -8.26 -0.70 -17.06
C ALA A 38 -6.89 -1.39 -17.13
N TYR A 39 -6.32 -1.76 -15.98
CA TYR A 39 -5.08 -2.52 -15.87
C TYR A 39 -5.30 -4.01 -16.14
N GLY A 40 -6.47 -4.53 -15.76
CA GLY A 40 -6.86 -5.93 -15.94
C GLY A 40 -6.33 -6.87 -14.85
N ALA A 41 -5.94 -6.33 -13.70
CA ALA A 41 -5.50 -7.09 -12.53
C ALA A 41 -5.79 -6.31 -11.23
N ASP A 42 -6.17 -7.02 -10.17
CA ASP A 42 -6.49 -6.46 -8.85
C ASP A 42 -5.26 -5.84 -8.16
N ASP A 43 -4.07 -6.38 -8.42
CA ASP A 43 -2.83 -5.82 -7.90
C ASP A 43 -2.35 -4.61 -8.71
N ILE A 44 -2.58 -3.41 -8.18
CA ILE A 44 -2.12 -2.14 -8.75
C ILE A 44 -0.90 -1.54 -8.03
N ALA A 45 -0.31 -2.25 -7.06
CA ALA A 45 0.70 -1.67 -6.15
C ALA A 45 1.92 -1.12 -6.89
N GLU A 46 2.48 -1.89 -7.82
CA GLU A 46 3.66 -1.46 -8.59
C GLU A 46 3.38 -0.24 -9.48
N ILE A 47 2.18 -0.13 -10.05
CA ILE A 47 1.80 1.03 -10.88
C ILE A 47 1.68 2.28 -10.03
N VAL A 48 1.07 2.15 -8.84
CA VAL A 48 0.96 3.25 -7.89
C VAL A 48 2.34 3.68 -7.39
N ALA A 49 3.25 2.73 -7.11
CA ALA A 49 4.64 3.04 -6.75
C ALA A 49 5.37 3.83 -7.86
N GLN A 50 5.21 3.43 -9.12
CA GLN A 50 5.78 4.18 -10.25
C GLN A 50 5.19 5.59 -10.40
N ALA A 51 3.93 5.81 -10.02
CA ALA A 51 3.33 7.13 -9.98
C ALA A 51 3.98 8.04 -8.92
N VAL A 52 4.41 7.48 -7.80
CA VAL A 52 5.22 8.19 -6.80
C VAL A 52 6.60 8.51 -7.35
N ASP A 53 7.30 7.52 -7.92
CA ASP A 53 8.65 7.69 -8.47
C ASP A 53 8.72 8.75 -9.58
N SER A 54 7.64 8.88 -10.36
CA SER A 54 7.50 9.90 -11.41
C SER A 54 7.02 11.27 -10.89
N GLY A 55 6.79 11.42 -9.59
CA GLY A 55 6.35 12.66 -8.95
C GLY A 55 4.91 13.06 -9.26
N ARG A 56 4.08 12.14 -9.78
CA ARG A 56 2.67 12.40 -10.09
C ARG A 56 1.80 12.46 -8.84
N VAL A 57 2.17 11.71 -7.82
CA VAL A 57 1.49 11.68 -6.51
C VAL A 57 2.51 11.60 -5.38
N THR A 58 2.09 12.04 -4.20
CA THR A 58 2.88 11.87 -2.98
C THR A 58 2.78 10.44 -2.45
N VAL A 59 3.78 10.02 -1.66
CA VAL A 59 3.73 8.73 -0.94
C VAL A 59 2.44 8.60 -0.11
N ARG A 60 1.99 9.69 0.54
CA ARG A 60 0.74 9.69 1.33
C ARG A 60 -0.49 9.35 0.46
N GLN A 61 -0.64 10.02 -0.69
CA GLN A 61 -1.75 9.74 -1.60
C GLN A 61 -1.69 8.29 -2.10
N ALA A 62 -0.52 7.81 -2.49
CA ALA A 62 -0.31 6.44 -2.92
C ALA A 62 -0.70 5.43 -1.82
N THR A 63 -0.30 5.66 -0.57
CA THR A 63 -0.73 4.85 0.58
C THR A 63 -2.25 4.80 0.72
N THR A 64 -2.95 5.93 0.55
CA THR A 64 -4.42 5.97 0.56
C THR A 64 -5.03 5.20 -0.61
N PHE A 65 -4.44 5.29 -1.81
CA PHE A 65 -4.92 4.56 -2.98
C PHE A 65 -4.85 3.05 -2.74
N LEU A 66 -3.73 2.56 -2.18
CA LEU A 66 -3.59 1.14 -1.85
C LEU A 66 -4.53 0.73 -0.72
N HIS A 67 -4.81 1.61 0.24
CA HIS A 67 -5.78 1.32 1.29
C HIS A 67 -7.19 1.10 0.74
N VAL A 68 -7.59 1.90 -0.26
CA VAL A 68 -8.86 1.70 -0.98
C VAL A 68 -8.78 0.41 -1.81
N ALA A 69 -7.70 0.22 -2.56
CA ALA A 69 -7.51 -0.95 -3.42
C ALA A 69 -7.55 -2.29 -2.66
N GLN A 70 -7.17 -2.30 -1.38
CA GLN A 70 -7.24 -3.47 -0.51
C GLN A 70 -8.67 -4.04 -0.38
N TRP A 71 -9.69 -3.22 -0.58
CA TRP A 71 -11.10 -3.61 -0.48
C TRP A 71 -11.83 -3.54 -1.84
N SER A 72 -11.09 -3.32 -2.92
CA SER A 72 -11.60 -3.23 -4.29
C SER A 72 -11.30 -4.52 -5.07
N GLY A 73 -11.78 -4.56 -6.32
CA GLY A 73 -11.52 -5.65 -7.25
C GLY A 73 -12.28 -6.93 -6.91
N THR A 74 -11.72 -8.06 -7.31
CA THR A 74 -12.38 -9.38 -7.22
C THR A 74 -11.87 -10.26 -6.08
N ASP A 75 -10.67 -9.99 -5.57
CA ASP A 75 -10.00 -10.83 -4.58
C ASP A 75 -9.83 -10.18 -3.19
N ASN A 76 -10.40 -9.00 -2.96
CA ASN A 76 -10.28 -8.23 -1.73
C ASN A 76 -8.81 -8.00 -1.31
N GLY A 77 -7.99 -7.59 -2.28
CA GLY A 77 -6.59 -7.23 -2.06
C GLY A 77 -5.65 -8.41 -1.84
N ALA A 78 -6.11 -9.65 -2.04
CA ALA A 78 -5.29 -10.85 -1.81
C ALA A 78 -4.05 -10.87 -2.72
N SER A 79 -4.21 -10.57 -4.02
CA SER A 79 -3.08 -10.49 -4.95
C SER A 79 -2.13 -9.36 -4.58
N MET A 80 -2.67 -8.19 -4.23
CA MET A 80 -1.87 -7.04 -3.82
C MET A 80 -1.07 -7.32 -2.55
N GLN A 81 -1.63 -8.06 -1.59
CA GLN A 81 -0.95 -8.40 -0.34
C GLN A 81 0.36 -9.17 -0.58
N HIS A 82 0.42 -10.04 -1.60
CA HIS A 82 1.66 -10.73 -1.96
C HIS A 82 2.77 -9.75 -2.37
N THR A 83 2.44 -8.73 -3.17
CA THR A 83 3.38 -7.68 -3.58
C THR A 83 3.84 -6.84 -2.39
N LEU A 84 2.92 -6.48 -1.49
CA LEU A 84 3.25 -5.72 -0.27
C LEU A 84 4.16 -6.52 0.68
N ASP A 85 3.87 -7.81 0.88
CA ASP A 85 4.71 -8.70 1.68
C ASP A 85 6.12 -8.81 1.08
N ASP A 86 6.23 -8.92 -0.24
CA ASP A 86 7.53 -8.98 -0.92
C ASP A 86 8.32 -7.68 -0.78
N TRP A 87 7.67 -6.52 -0.80
CA TRP A 87 8.32 -5.24 -0.49
C TRP A 87 8.87 -5.20 0.94
N LEU A 88 8.13 -5.74 1.92
CA LEU A 88 8.61 -5.85 3.31
C LEU A 88 9.82 -6.79 3.41
N ARG A 89 9.76 -7.96 2.76
CA ARG A 89 10.86 -8.94 2.79
C ARG A 89 12.15 -8.37 2.21
N ARG A 90 12.05 -7.57 1.15
CA ARG A 90 13.23 -6.97 0.49
C ARG A 90 13.75 -5.74 1.22
N ALA A 91 12.84 -4.87 1.64
CA ALA A 91 13.12 -3.61 2.33
C ALA A 91 14.25 -2.78 1.68
N ASP A 92 14.34 -2.80 0.35
CA ASP A 92 15.40 -2.18 -0.45
C ASP A 92 14.98 -0.84 -1.08
N ASP A 93 13.70 -0.53 -1.05
CA ASP A 93 13.11 0.71 -1.54
C ASP A 93 12.28 1.39 -0.45
N THR A 94 12.61 2.64 -0.11
CA THR A 94 12.01 3.35 1.02
C THR A 94 10.58 3.82 0.76
N VAL A 95 10.18 3.99 -0.51
CA VAL A 95 8.82 4.36 -0.91
C VAL A 95 7.91 3.15 -0.82
N ARG A 96 8.30 2.03 -1.46
CA ARG A 96 7.59 0.74 -1.38
C ARG A 96 7.48 0.25 0.06
N LEU A 97 8.57 0.32 0.81
CA LEU A 97 8.60 -0.04 2.23
C LEU A 97 7.64 0.81 3.05
N HIS A 98 7.60 2.14 2.82
CA HIS A 98 6.66 3.00 3.52
C HIS A 98 5.23 2.60 3.22
N MET A 99 4.87 2.44 1.95
CA MET A 99 3.51 2.05 1.56
C MET A 99 3.12 0.73 2.22
N ALA A 100 3.96 -0.31 2.12
CA ALA A 100 3.68 -1.62 2.70
C ALA A 100 3.54 -1.60 4.23
N LEU A 101 4.36 -0.83 4.95
CA LEU A 101 4.26 -0.72 6.41
C LEU A 101 2.95 -0.05 6.88
N HIS A 102 2.27 0.68 6.01
CA HIS A 102 1.00 1.35 6.33
C HIS A 102 -0.22 0.63 5.74
N GLN A 103 -0.05 -0.56 5.15
CA GLN A 103 -1.17 -1.39 4.71
C GLN A 103 -1.47 -2.48 5.74
N GLY A 104 -2.64 -2.38 6.37
CA GLY A 104 -3.16 -3.39 7.30
C GLY A 104 -2.50 -3.41 8.69
N ILE A 105 -3.11 -4.16 9.61
CA ILE A 105 -2.67 -4.29 11.00
C ILE A 105 -1.70 -5.47 11.18
N PHE A 106 -1.81 -6.50 10.34
CA PHE A 106 -1.00 -7.72 10.40
C PHE A 106 -0.31 -7.99 9.06
N PRO A 107 0.76 -7.24 8.73
CA PRO A 107 1.56 -7.55 7.56
C PRO A 107 2.24 -8.91 7.72
N LEU A 108 2.48 -9.61 6.61
CA LEU A 108 3.09 -10.94 6.56
C LEU A 108 2.23 -12.05 7.20
N PRO A 109 2.24 -13.27 6.64
CA PRO A 109 1.26 -14.29 6.97
C PRO A 109 1.37 -14.83 8.39
N THR A 110 2.59 -14.91 8.96
CA THR A 110 2.82 -15.52 10.28
C THR A 110 3.43 -14.54 11.26
N ALA A 111 3.12 -14.70 12.56
CA ALA A 111 3.72 -13.90 13.62
C ALA A 111 5.25 -14.03 13.68
N VAL A 112 5.77 -15.23 13.39
CA VAL A 112 7.21 -15.53 13.37
C VAL A 112 7.89 -14.76 12.24
N GLU A 113 7.35 -14.83 11.02
CA GLU A 113 7.89 -14.10 9.87
C GLU A 113 7.78 -12.59 10.09
N MET A 114 6.61 -12.11 10.54
CA MET A 114 6.38 -10.69 10.81
C MET A 114 7.39 -10.15 11.83
N ASN A 115 7.59 -10.87 12.94
CA ASN A 115 8.55 -10.46 13.96
C ASN A 115 9.98 -10.41 13.41
N ALA A 116 10.41 -11.44 12.67
CA ALA A 116 11.75 -11.51 12.10
C ALA A 116 12.00 -10.37 11.09
N VAL A 117 11.10 -10.20 10.11
CA VAL A 117 11.22 -9.21 9.04
C VAL A 117 11.13 -7.78 9.58
N LEU A 118 10.15 -7.47 10.44
CA LEU A 118 10.00 -6.12 10.99
C LEU A 118 11.14 -5.76 11.95
N THR A 119 11.71 -6.72 12.67
CA THR A 119 12.92 -6.50 13.49
C THR A 119 14.13 -6.16 12.61
N GLU A 120 14.31 -6.86 11.50
CA GLU A 120 15.38 -6.56 10.54
C GLU A 120 15.19 -5.17 9.91
N ILE A 121 13.97 -4.84 9.49
CA ILE A 121 13.63 -3.52 8.95
C ILE A 121 13.96 -2.42 9.97
N ALA A 122 13.56 -2.58 11.23
CA ALA A 122 13.82 -1.60 12.29
C ALA A 122 15.32 -1.40 12.59
N ALA A 123 16.15 -2.42 12.31
CA ALA A 123 17.60 -2.33 12.43
C ALA A 123 18.22 -1.61 11.22
N ARG A 124 17.73 -1.88 10.00
CA ARG A 124 18.24 -1.29 8.74
C ARG A 124 17.76 0.13 8.49
N HIS A 125 16.53 0.44 8.92
CA HIS A 125 15.82 1.71 8.70
C HIS A 125 15.35 2.26 10.06
N PRO A 126 16.24 2.88 10.87
CA PRO A 126 15.92 3.31 12.22
C PRO A 126 14.73 4.27 12.31
N GLU A 127 14.47 5.06 11.26
CA GLU A 127 13.31 5.96 11.14
C GLU A 127 11.97 5.22 11.02
N ARG A 128 11.98 3.91 10.70
CA ARG A 128 10.80 3.04 10.64
C ARG A 128 10.63 2.17 11.89
N ARG A 129 11.56 2.24 12.84
CA ARG A 129 11.52 1.43 14.07
C ARG A 129 10.19 1.51 14.81
N ALA A 130 9.67 2.72 15.02
CA ALA A 130 8.45 2.93 15.79
C ALA A 130 7.23 2.21 15.18
N ILE A 131 7.06 2.27 13.85
CA ILE A 131 5.96 1.58 13.17
C ILE A 131 6.17 0.06 13.18
N CYS A 132 7.39 -0.42 12.98
CA CYS A 132 7.71 -1.85 13.08
C CYS A 132 7.40 -2.40 14.48
N GLU A 133 7.82 -1.71 15.54
CA GLU A 133 7.56 -2.10 16.93
C GLU A 133 6.05 -2.07 17.25
N HIS A 134 5.33 -1.06 16.74
CA HIS A 134 3.87 -0.99 16.88
C HIS A 134 3.16 -2.19 16.24
N LEU A 135 3.51 -2.53 14.99
CA LEU A 135 2.93 -3.66 14.26
C LEU A 135 3.25 -5.00 14.94
N ILE A 136 4.49 -5.18 15.42
CA ILE A 136 4.87 -6.35 16.23
C ILE A 136 4.00 -6.47 17.49
N ALA A 137 3.80 -5.37 18.21
CA ALA A 137 3.02 -5.36 19.44
C ALA A 137 1.51 -5.54 19.21
N ALA A 138 0.98 -5.12 18.06
CA ALA A 138 -0.43 -5.21 17.72
C ALA A 138 -0.88 -6.66 17.45
N ARG A 139 0.02 -7.55 17.02
CA ARG A 139 -0.33 -8.93 16.69
C ARG A 139 -0.51 -9.80 17.94
N PRO A 140 -1.65 -10.48 18.11
CA PRO A 140 -1.84 -11.42 19.21
C PRO A 140 -0.85 -12.58 19.16
N ALA A 141 -0.34 -13.01 20.33
CA ALA A 141 0.62 -14.12 20.44
C ALA A 141 0.07 -15.50 19.98
N SER A 142 -1.25 -15.60 19.74
CA SER A 142 -1.96 -16.82 19.35
C SER A 142 -2.52 -16.78 17.91
N ALA A 143 -2.08 -15.82 17.08
CA ALA A 143 -2.60 -15.60 15.73
C ALA A 143 -1.62 -16.00 14.60
#